data_AF-A0A2M6VIJ3-F1
#
_entry.id   AF-A0A2M6VIJ3-F1
#
_cell.length_a   1.000
_cell.length_b   1.000
_cell.length_c   1.000
_cell.angle_alpha   90.00
_cell.angle_beta   90.00
_cell.angle_gamma   90.00
#
_symmetry.space_group_name_H-M   'P 1'
#
loop_
_entity.id
_entity.type
_entity.pdbx_description
1 polymer ?
#
loop_
_entity_poly.entity_id
_entity_poly.type
_entity_poly.pdbx_seq_one_letter_code
_entity_poly.pdbx_strand_id
1 'polypeptide(L)'
;MSSTQQTIARLRELKLVPMADAYDMQLQQPKLHDVSFDDRFAMLVDHEASEREGRKLKRLIRGAGMPELASFEDVEYKVNRGLDKAQLASLASCDWIRRQQNLIIQGATGVGKTWLACAFGQQACRLKMPVLFYRASDLYGAITESLLDGSLPALKLSLSKPSMLILDDLGLGEMNQHASQFLLDVIDRRMRTGSLLITTQYPTDQWHGFFPDPTLADAILDRVVHQSHRLSLKGESMRKTMARKKMQSS
;
A
#
# COMPACT_ATOMS: atom_id res chain seq x y z
N MET A 1 -10.45 47.06 -1.56
CA MET A 1 -10.73 45.65 -1.20
C MET A 1 -11.24 45.62 0.22
N SER A 2 -12.35 44.94 0.50
CA SER A 2 -12.84 44.80 1.88
C SER A 2 -11.82 44.04 2.74
N SER A 3 -11.80 44.26 4.06
CA SER A 3 -10.94 43.52 5.00
C SER A 3 -11.09 42.00 4.84
N THR A 4 -12.31 41.55 4.53
CA THR A 4 -12.64 40.15 4.22
C THR A 4 -11.95 39.64 2.96
N GLN A 5 -11.96 40.38 1.86
CA GLN A 5 -11.28 40.00 0.62
C GLN A 5 -9.75 39.94 0.81
N GLN A 6 -9.18 40.85 1.61
CA GLN A 6 -7.76 40.81 1.95
C GLN A 6 -7.41 39.55 2.75
N THR A 7 -8.28 39.14 3.69
CA THR A 7 -8.10 37.92 4.48
C THR A 7 -8.12 36.67 3.59
N ILE A 8 -9.10 36.55 2.67
CA ILE A 8 -9.18 35.43 1.71
C ILE A 8 -7.92 35.37 0.83
N ALA A 9 -7.45 36.51 0.32
CA ALA A 9 -6.23 36.56 -0.48
C ALA A 9 -5.01 36.08 0.32
N ARG A 10 -4.86 36.52 1.58
CA ARG A 10 -3.77 36.09 2.46
C ARG A 10 -3.84 34.61 2.81
N LEU A 11 -5.03 34.05 3.05
CA LEU A 11 -5.20 32.61 3.27
C LEU A 11 -4.69 31.81 2.06
N ARG A 12 -4.98 32.25 0.83
CA ARG A 12 -4.48 31.60 -0.39
C ARG A 12 -2.97 31.70 -0.54
N GLU A 13 -2.37 32.85 -0.23
CA GLU A 13 -0.90 33.03 -0.21
C GLU A 13 -0.21 32.12 0.81
N LEU A 14 -0.83 31.93 1.97
CA LEU A 14 -0.38 30.98 3.01
C LEU A 14 -0.65 29.50 2.66
N LYS A 15 -1.18 29.23 1.46
CA LYS A 15 -1.56 27.89 0.97
C LYS A 15 -2.69 27.23 1.79
N LEU A 16 -3.53 28.02 2.45
CA LEU A 16 -4.75 27.61 3.17
C LEU A 16 -5.97 27.79 2.24
N VAL A 17 -5.89 27.19 1.05
CA VAL A 17 -6.88 27.38 -0.02
C VAL A 17 -8.27 26.85 0.39
N PRO A 18 -8.42 25.60 0.87
CA PRO A 18 -9.69 25.13 1.42
C PRO A 18 -10.27 26.06 2.51
N MET A 19 -9.42 26.54 3.43
CA MET A 19 -9.87 27.48 4.47
C MET A 19 -10.42 28.78 3.86
N ALA A 20 -9.77 29.30 2.83
CA ALA A 20 -10.22 30.50 2.12
C ALA A 20 -11.56 30.28 1.42
N ASP A 21 -11.74 29.13 0.78
CA ASP A 21 -12.97 28.78 0.06
C ASP A 21 -14.13 28.51 1.03
N ALA A 22 -13.87 27.86 2.17
CA ALA A 22 -14.84 27.69 3.24
C ALA A 22 -15.23 29.04 3.86
N TYR A 23 -14.28 29.97 4.01
CA TYR A 23 -14.58 31.31 4.51
C TYR A 23 -15.47 32.10 3.54
N ASP A 24 -15.20 32.01 2.24
CA ASP A 24 -16.05 32.60 1.21
C ASP A 24 -17.47 32.00 1.23
N MET A 25 -17.59 30.68 1.40
CA MET A 25 -18.88 30.00 1.56
C MET A 25 -19.64 30.48 2.79
N GLN A 26 -18.98 30.64 3.95
CA GLN A 26 -19.62 31.12 5.17
C GLN A 26 -20.20 32.54 5.01
N LEU A 27 -19.52 33.41 4.26
CA LEU A 27 -19.99 34.78 3.99
C LEU A 27 -21.25 34.82 3.13
N GLN A 28 -21.46 33.80 2.30
CA GLN A 28 -22.61 33.67 1.41
C GLN A 28 -23.81 32.95 2.07
N GLN A 29 -23.67 32.49 3.32
CA GLN A 29 -24.68 31.71 4.03
C GLN A 29 -25.19 32.45 5.28
N PRO A 30 -26.33 33.17 5.20
CA PRO A 30 -26.85 33.95 6.31
C PRO A 30 -27.10 33.15 7.59
N LYS A 31 -27.49 31.88 7.46
CA LYS A 31 -27.76 30.97 8.58
C LYS A 31 -26.52 30.65 9.42
N LEU A 32 -25.31 30.81 8.86
CA LEU A 32 -24.08 30.61 9.61
C LEU A 32 -23.71 31.83 10.45
N HIS A 33 -24.36 32.99 10.27
CA HIS A 33 -24.14 34.15 11.14
C HIS A 33 -24.67 33.93 12.56
N ASP A 34 -25.64 33.03 12.74
CA ASP A 34 -26.18 32.64 14.05
C ASP A 34 -25.24 31.67 14.80
N VAL A 35 -24.22 31.13 14.11
CA VAL A 35 -23.18 30.28 14.71
C VAL A 35 -22.09 31.16 15.29
N SER A 36 -21.58 30.79 16.47
CA SER A 36 -20.53 31.54 17.16
C SER A 36 -19.29 31.71 16.28
N PHE A 37 -18.49 32.76 16.54
CA PHE A 37 -17.24 32.96 15.81
C PHE A 37 -16.31 31.75 15.97
N ASP A 38 -16.18 31.21 17.19
CA ASP A 38 -15.29 30.09 17.48
C ASP A 38 -15.70 28.82 16.74
N ASP A 39 -17.01 28.51 16.71
CA ASP A 39 -17.53 27.35 15.97
C ASP A 39 -17.31 27.49 14.46
N ARG A 40 -17.57 28.70 13.92
CA ARG A 40 -17.31 28.99 12.50
C ARG A 40 -15.84 28.85 12.18
N PHE A 41 -14.96 29.36 13.04
CA PHE A 41 -13.52 29.27 12.86
C PHE A 41 -13.04 27.81 12.93
N ALA A 42 -13.57 27.02 13.87
CA ALA A 42 -13.30 25.58 13.94
C ALA A 42 -13.69 24.87 12.64
N MET A 43 -14.88 25.16 12.08
CA MET A 43 -15.30 24.60 10.78
C MET A 43 -14.33 24.94 9.63
N LEU A 44 -13.75 26.15 9.62
CA LEU A 44 -12.76 26.53 8.61
C LEU A 44 -11.48 25.70 8.74
N VAL A 45 -10.99 25.53 9.97
CA VAL A 45 -9.79 24.75 10.28
C VAL A 45 -10.01 23.27 9.97
N ASP A 46 -11.15 22.72 10.35
CA ASP A 46 -11.52 21.31 10.09
C ASP A 46 -11.62 21.01 8.60
N HIS A 47 -12.16 21.95 7.81
CA HIS A 47 -12.22 21.81 6.35
C HIS A 47 -10.81 21.78 5.73
N GLU A 48 -9.92 22.68 6.15
CA GLU A 48 -8.52 22.69 5.71
C GLU A 48 -7.77 21.41 6.09
N ALA A 49 -7.95 20.95 7.34
CA ALA A 49 -7.34 19.72 7.84
C ALA A 49 -7.82 18.51 7.02
N SER A 50 -9.14 18.37 6.84
CA SER A 50 -9.77 17.29 6.08
C SER A 50 -9.28 17.24 4.62
N GLU A 51 -9.21 18.39 3.95
CA GLU A 51 -8.69 18.47 2.57
C GLU A 51 -7.19 18.14 2.48
N ARG A 52 -6.39 18.54 3.46
CA ARG A 52 -4.97 18.15 3.52
C ARG A 52 -4.81 16.65 3.72
N GLU A 53 -5.59 16.07 4.62
CA GLU A 53 -5.58 14.64 4.87
C GLU A 53 -6.01 13.82 3.65
N GLY A 54 -7.04 14.28 2.95
CA GLY A 54 -7.53 13.70 1.70
C GLY A 54 -6.49 13.77 0.59
N ARG A 55 -5.85 14.94 0.39
CA ARG A 55 -4.74 15.10 -0.57
C ARG A 55 -3.55 14.21 -0.23
N LYS A 56 -3.17 14.10 1.05
CA LYS A 56 -2.10 13.20 1.51
C LYS A 56 -2.44 11.74 1.18
N LEU A 57 -3.66 11.30 1.51
CA LEU A 57 -4.11 9.93 1.22
C LEU A 57 -4.08 9.63 -0.29
N LYS A 58 -4.68 10.50 -1.11
CA LYS A 58 -4.68 10.37 -2.58
C LYS A 58 -3.25 10.27 -3.14
N ARG A 59 -2.33 11.08 -2.61
CA ARG A 59 -0.91 11.03 -3.01
C ARG A 59 -0.24 9.71 -2.62
N LEU A 60 -0.50 9.19 -1.42
CA LEU A 60 0.07 7.92 -0.98
C LEU A 60 -0.46 6.75 -1.82
N ILE A 61 -1.78 6.69 -2.05
CA ILE A 61 -2.40 5.65 -2.88
C ILE A 61 -1.83 5.69 -4.31
N ARG A 62 -1.74 6.88 -4.92
CA ARG A 62 -1.15 7.04 -6.25
C ARG A 62 0.33 6.65 -6.29
N GLY A 63 1.09 7.05 -5.27
CA GLY A 63 2.51 6.74 -5.16
C GLY A 63 2.79 5.26 -4.91
N ALA A 64 1.82 4.51 -4.40
CA ALA A 64 1.96 3.08 -4.16
C ALA A 64 1.99 2.24 -5.43
N GLY A 65 1.44 2.72 -6.55
CA GLY A 65 1.48 2.02 -7.83
C GLY A 65 0.71 0.69 -7.85
N MET A 66 -0.27 0.51 -6.96
CA MET A 66 -1.07 -0.73 -6.91
C MET A 66 -1.97 -0.85 -8.15
N PRO A 67 -2.11 -2.07 -8.73
CA PRO A 67 -2.85 -2.27 -9.97
C PRO A 67 -4.37 -2.18 -9.80
N GLU A 68 -4.88 -2.40 -8.59
CA GLU A 68 -6.30 -2.46 -8.31
C GLU A 68 -6.64 -1.68 -7.04
N LEU A 69 -7.84 -1.11 -7.01
CA LEU A 69 -8.38 -0.55 -5.77
C LEU A 69 -9.13 -1.64 -5.00
N ALA A 70 -8.59 -2.08 -3.86
CA ALA A 70 -9.15 -3.12 -3.02
C ALA A 70 -9.35 -2.63 -1.57
N SER A 71 -10.45 -3.02 -0.96
CA SER A 71 -10.82 -2.65 0.41
C SER A 71 -11.15 -3.87 1.25
N PHE A 72 -10.84 -3.83 2.55
CA PHE A 72 -11.20 -4.93 3.45
C PHE A 72 -12.71 -5.12 3.58
N GLU A 73 -13.46 -4.03 3.40
CA GLU A 73 -14.92 -4.00 3.40
C GLU A 73 -15.52 -4.87 2.28
N ASP A 74 -14.79 -5.07 1.18
CA ASP A 74 -15.23 -5.84 0.00
C ASP A 74 -14.76 -7.32 0.05
N VAL A 75 -14.16 -7.77 1.16
CA VAL A 75 -13.65 -9.15 1.28
C VAL A 75 -14.80 -10.15 1.28
N GLU A 76 -14.83 -11.02 0.28
CA GLU A 76 -15.71 -12.19 0.29
C GLU A 76 -15.15 -13.31 1.21
N TYR A 77 -15.68 -13.42 2.43
CA TYR A 77 -15.39 -14.49 3.39
C TYR A 77 -16.20 -15.75 3.11
N LYS A 78 -15.87 -16.48 2.04
CA LYS A 78 -16.44 -17.82 1.82
C LYS A 78 -15.71 -18.86 2.68
N VAL A 79 -16.46 -19.83 3.20
CA VAL A 79 -15.94 -20.89 4.10
C VAL A 79 -14.74 -21.64 3.50
N ASN A 80 -14.73 -21.82 2.17
CA ASN A 80 -13.68 -22.55 1.46
C ASN A 80 -12.40 -21.73 1.16
N ARG A 81 -12.34 -20.44 1.53
CA ARG A 81 -11.17 -19.60 1.25
C ARG A 81 -10.03 -19.73 2.26
N GLY A 82 -10.27 -20.40 3.40
CA GLY A 82 -9.25 -20.55 4.45
C GLY A 82 -8.88 -19.22 5.14
N LEU A 83 -9.74 -18.21 5.03
CA LEU A 83 -9.55 -16.90 5.65
C LEU A 83 -10.16 -16.89 7.04
N ASP A 84 -9.32 -16.83 8.07
CA ASP A 84 -9.76 -16.52 9.42
C ASP A 84 -10.05 -15.01 9.57
N LYS A 85 -11.28 -14.68 9.96
CA LYS A 85 -11.73 -13.30 10.17
C LYS A 85 -10.96 -12.62 11.30
N ALA A 86 -10.65 -13.34 12.38
CA ALA A 86 -9.95 -12.77 13.53
C ALA A 86 -8.51 -12.42 13.16
N GLN A 87 -7.81 -13.36 12.52
CA GLN A 87 -6.46 -13.11 11.99
C GLN A 87 -6.45 -11.94 10.99
N LEU A 88 -7.40 -11.90 10.04
CA LEU A 88 -7.43 -10.84 9.04
C LEU A 88 -7.69 -9.46 9.66
N ALA A 89 -8.64 -9.36 10.60
CA ALA A 89 -8.91 -8.13 11.34
C ALA A 89 -7.69 -7.67 12.15
N SER A 90 -6.98 -8.59 12.81
CA SER A 90 -5.74 -8.29 13.52
C SER A 90 -4.67 -7.73 12.58
N LEU A 91 -4.48 -8.35 11.41
CA LEU A 91 -3.49 -7.88 10.44
C LEU A 91 -3.87 -6.54 9.80
N ALA A 92 -5.17 -6.26 9.64
CA ALA A 92 -5.69 -5.01 9.07
C ALA A 92 -5.42 -3.77 9.95
N SER A 93 -5.03 -3.96 11.22
CA SER A 93 -4.49 -2.88 12.08
C SER A 93 -3.15 -2.30 11.56
N CYS A 94 -2.46 -3.06 10.69
CA CYS A 94 -1.09 -2.80 10.23
C CYS A 94 -0.05 -2.68 11.36
N ASP A 95 -0.32 -3.17 12.57
CA ASP A 95 0.65 -3.15 13.67
C ASP A 95 1.90 -3.99 13.37
N TRP A 96 1.76 -5.04 12.58
CA TRP A 96 2.89 -5.84 12.09
C TRP A 96 3.87 -5.00 11.26
N ILE A 97 3.40 -3.96 10.56
CA ILE A 97 4.27 -3.01 9.83
C ILE A 97 5.09 -2.17 10.81
N ARG A 98 4.44 -1.66 11.87
CA ARG A 98 5.12 -0.87 12.92
C ARG A 98 6.15 -1.71 13.68
N ARG A 99 5.90 -3.01 13.82
CA ARG A 99 6.80 -3.99 14.43
C ARG A 99 7.85 -4.55 13.48
N GLN A 100 7.93 -4.06 12.24
CA GLN A 100 8.90 -4.50 11.23
C GLN A 100 8.82 -6.00 10.91
N GLN A 101 7.62 -6.58 11.07
CA GLN A 101 7.33 -7.98 10.70
C GLN A 101 6.88 -8.03 9.25
N ASN A 102 6.98 -9.18 8.61
CA ASN A 102 6.53 -9.38 7.23
C ASN A 102 5.16 -10.06 7.17
N LEU A 103 4.53 -10.03 6.00
CA LEU A 103 3.30 -10.76 5.71
C LEU A 103 3.45 -11.55 4.42
N ILE A 104 3.21 -12.86 4.47
CA ILE A 104 3.22 -13.74 3.30
C ILE A 104 1.78 -14.17 3.02
N ILE A 105 1.29 -13.91 1.81
CA ILE A 105 0.00 -14.37 1.30
C ILE A 105 0.24 -15.46 0.26
N GLN A 106 -0.05 -16.70 0.64
CA GLN A 106 0.16 -17.88 -0.19
C GLN A 106 -1.17 -18.44 -0.70
N GLY A 107 -1.19 -18.98 -1.91
CA GLY A 107 -2.35 -19.69 -2.45
C GLY A 107 -2.32 -19.88 -3.97
N ALA A 108 -3.22 -20.70 -4.50
CA ALA A 108 -3.28 -20.98 -5.94
C ALA A 108 -3.56 -19.72 -6.80
N THR A 109 -3.40 -19.82 -8.11
CA THR A 109 -3.66 -18.70 -9.02
C THR A 109 -5.13 -18.29 -9.01
N GLY A 110 -5.37 -16.98 -8.91
CA GLY A 110 -6.73 -16.42 -8.98
C GLY A 110 -7.54 -16.48 -7.67
N VAL A 111 -7.01 -17.00 -6.57
CA VAL A 111 -7.72 -17.03 -5.26
C VAL A 111 -7.77 -15.67 -4.54
N GLY A 112 -7.20 -14.62 -5.14
CA GLY A 112 -7.26 -13.24 -4.64
C GLY A 112 -6.05 -12.76 -3.83
N LYS A 113 -4.86 -13.33 -4.04
CA LYS A 113 -3.62 -12.92 -3.34
C LYS A 113 -3.25 -11.45 -3.60
N THR A 114 -3.09 -11.08 -4.87
CA THR A 114 -2.78 -9.70 -5.29
C THR A 114 -3.82 -8.70 -4.79
N TRP A 115 -5.10 -9.06 -4.89
CA TRP A 115 -6.20 -8.21 -4.42
C TRP A 115 -6.09 -7.96 -2.91
N LEU A 116 -5.80 -9.01 -2.12
CA LEU A 116 -5.64 -8.88 -0.68
C LEU A 116 -4.39 -8.06 -0.32
N ALA A 117 -3.30 -8.23 -1.05
CA ALA A 117 -2.11 -7.39 -0.92
C ALA A 117 -2.42 -5.90 -1.19
N CYS A 118 -3.23 -5.61 -2.21
CA CYS A 118 -3.71 -4.26 -2.51
C CYS A 118 -4.61 -3.72 -1.38
N ALA A 119 -5.46 -4.56 -0.77
CA ALA A 119 -6.30 -4.15 0.36
C ALA A 119 -5.45 -3.76 1.59
N PHE A 120 -4.41 -4.55 1.90
CA PHE A 120 -3.41 -4.17 2.90
C PHE A 120 -2.68 -2.88 2.54
N GLY A 121 -2.29 -2.70 1.28
CA GLY A 121 -1.66 -1.49 0.78
C GLY A 121 -2.51 -0.24 0.94
N GLN A 122 -3.80 -0.34 0.63
CA GLN A 122 -4.75 0.75 0.86
C GLN A 122 -4.92 1.06 2.34
N GLN A 123 -5.06 0.03 3.16
CA GLN A 123 -5.24 0.21 4.59
C GLN A 123 -4.02 0.87 5.24
N ALA A 124 -2.80 0.46 4.86
CA ALA A 124 -1.58 1.13 5.27
C ALA A 124 -1.55 2.61 4.82
N CYS A 125 -1.97 2.90 3.58
CA CYS A 125 -2.09 4.28 3.09
C CYS A 125 -3.12 5.11 3.87
N ARG A 126 -4.27 4.52 4.27
CA ARG A 126 -5.27 5.16 5.16
C ARG A 126 -4.67 5.53 6.51
N LEU A 127 -3.82 4.64 7.06
CA LEU A 127 -3.01 4.88 8.26
C LEU A 127 -1.78 5.77 8.01
N LYS A 128 -1.74 6.46 6.86
CA LYS A 128 -0.69 7.40 6.43
C LYS A 128 0.70 6.79 6.30
N MET A 129 0.80 5.47 6.15
CA MET A 129 2.03 4.74 5.88
C MET A 129 2.29 4.67 4.37
N PRO A 130 3.44 5.13 3.87
CA PRO A 130 3.77 4.98 2.46
C PRO A 130 3.96 3.51 2.07
N VAL A 131 3.40 3.15 0.93
CA VAL A 131 3.47 1.81 0.35
C VAL A 131 4.10 1.93 -1.04
N LEU A 132 4.75 0.87 -1.51
CA LEU A 132 5.16 0.71 -2.90
C LEU A 132 4.86 -0.72 -3.33
N PHE A 133 4.37 -0.88 -4.56
CA PHE A 133 3.99 -2.16 -5.14
C PHE A 133 4.89 -2.47 -6.34
N TYR A 134 5.38 -3.71 -6.40
CA TYR A 134 6.02 -4.29 -7.57
C TYR A 134 5.50 -5.71 -7.77
N ARG A 135 5.28 -6.10 -9.03
CA ARG A 135 5.36 -7.53 -9.38
C ARG A 135 6.83 -7.94 -9.36
N ALA A 136 7.11 -9.13 -8.84
CA ALA A 136 8.48 -9.62 -8.70
C ALA A 136 9.23 -9.62 -10.04
N SER A 137 8.58 -10.11 -11.11
CA SER A 137 9.12 -10.10 -12.48
C SER A 137 9.50 -8.70 -12.97
N ASP A 138 8.63 -7.72 -12.72
CA ASP A 138 8.82 -6.34 -13.18
C ASP A 138 9.97 -5.68 -12.41
N LEU A 139 10.12 -6.03 -11.13
CA LEU A 139 11.26 -5.60 -10.32
C LEU A 139 12.58 -6.17 -10.83
N TYR A 140 12.62 -7.45 -11.24
CA TYR A 140 13.84 -8.04 -11.81
C TYR A 140 14.26 -7.33 -13.10
N GLY A 141 13.29 -6.99 -13.95
CA GLY A 141 13.50 -6.17 -15.14
C GLY A 141 14.05 -4.78 -14.79
N ALA A 142 13.39 -4.08 -13.87
CA ALA A 142 13.81 -2.76 -13.41
C ALA A 142 15.23 -2.75 -12.82
N ILE A 143 15.61 -3.80 -12.08
CA ILE A 143 16.99 -3.93 -11.55
C ILE A 143 17.99 -4.07 -12.69
N THR A 144 17.67 -4.87 -13.72
CA THR A 144 18.53 -5.08 -14.88
C THR A 144 18.69 -3.79 -15.67
N GLU A 145 17.60 -3.07 -15.93
CA GLU A 145 17.62 -1.75 -16.59
C GLU A 145 18.43 -0.73 -15.78
N SER A 146 18.18 -0.65 -14.48
CA SER A 146 18.87 0.27 -13.57
C SER A 146 20.37 0.01 -13.44
N LEU A 147 20.81 -1.23 -13.69
CA LEU A 147 22.23 -1.57 -13.74
C LEU A 147 22.89 -1.00 -15.01
N LEU A 148 22.17 -1.03 -16.14
CA LEU A 148 22.68 -0.55 -17.42
C LEU A 148 22.75 0.98 -17.49
N ASP A 149 21.78 1.69 -16.92
CA ASP A 149 21.71 3.16 -16.97
C ASP A 149 22.33 3.85 -15.73
N GLY A 150 22.82 3.09 -14.75
CA GLY A 150 23.44 3.59 -13.52
C GLY A 150 22.46 4.10 -12.45
N SER A 151 21.15 3.91 -12.63
CA SER A 151 20.12 4.37 -11.68
C SER A 151 19.88 3.42 -10.49
N LEU A 152 20.63 2.31 -10.39
CA LEU A 152 20.48 1.31 -9.33
C LEU A 152 20.46 1.87 -7.89
N PRO A 153 21.30 2.85 -7.51
CA PRO A 153 21.23 3.46 -6.18
C PRO A 153 19.89 4.17 -5.90
N ALA A 154 19.30 4.80 -6.92
CA ALA A 154 18.02 5.48 -6.81
C ALA A 154 16.87 4.47 -6.63
N LEU A 155 16.89 3.36 -7.38
CA LEU A 155 15.95 2.25 -7.22
C LEU A 155 16.06 1.63 -5.81
N LYS A 156 17.28 1.40 -5.31
CA LYS A 156 17.48 0.87 -3.94
C LYS A 156 16.84 1.78 -2.89
N LEU A 157 17.00 3.10 -3.06
CA LEU A 157 16.42 4.09 -2.16
C LEU A 157 14.89 4.14 -2.26
N SER A 158 14.32 4.04 -3.46
CA SER A 158 12.87 4.06 -3.66
C SER A 158 12.20 2.84 -3.04
N LEU A 159 12.84 1.66 -3.07
CA LEU A 159 12.35 0.43 -2.47
C LEU A 159 12.53 0.37 -0.94
N SER A 160 13.50 1.12 -0.40
CA SER A 160 13.80 1.11 1.05
C SER A 160 12.99 2.13 1.86
N LYS A 161 12.59 3.26 1.24
CA LYS A 161 11.88 4.38 1.90
C LYS A 161 10.46 4.07 2.40
N PRO A 162 9.61 3.34 1.67
CA PRO A 162 8.22 3.11 2.08
C PRO A 162 8.14 2.27 3.36
N SER A 163 7.12 2.50 4.18
CA SER A 163 6.84 1.66 5.35
C SER A 163 6.51 0.23 4.96
N MET A 164 5.90 0.00 3.79
CA MET A 164 5.64 -1.33 3.25
C MET A 164 6.04 -1.42 1.77
N LEU A 165 6.71 -2.51 1.41
CA LEU A 165 6.97 -2.89 0.03
C LEU A 165 6.19 -4.17 -0.25
N ILE A 166 5.32 -4.13 -1.26
CA ILE A 166 4.58 -5.27 -1.75
C ILE A 166 5.37 -5.89 -2.91
N LEU A 167 5.72 -7.16 -2.79
CA LEU A 167 6.29 -7.98 -3.86
C LEU A 167 5.26 -9.03 -4.27
N ASP A 168 4.57 -8.77 -5.36
CA ASP A 168 3.50 -9.62 -5.87
C ASP A 168 4.05 -10.72 -6.79
N ASP A 169 3.46 -11.91 -6.68
CA ASP A 169 3.77 -13.10 -7.48
C ASP A 169 5.25 -13.54 -7.42
N LEU A 170 5.83 -13.56 -6.22
CA LEU A 170 7.17 -14.12 -6.00
C LEU A 170 7.23 -15.60 -6.39
N GLY A 171 8.28 -15.97 -7.13
CA GLY A 171 8.48 -17.29 -7.71
C GLY A 171 8.05 -17.38 -9.19
N LEU A 172 7.46 -16.32 -9.74
CA LEU A 172 7.28 -16.17 -11.19
C LEU A 172 8.38 -15.27 -11.78
N GLY A 173 8.90 -15.65 -12.94
CA GLY A 173 10.04 -14.99 -13.60
C GLY A 173 11.40 -15.52 -13.13
N GLU A 174 12.44 -15.22 -13.90
CA GLU A 174 13.80 -15.65 -13.59
C GLU A 174 14.53 -14.58 -12.78
N MET A 175 15.06 -14.98 -11.63
CA MET A 175 15.87 -14.12 -10.77
C MET A 175 17.35 -14.41 -11.01
N ASN A 176 18.08 -13.41 -11.49
CA ASN A 176 19.52 -13.52 -11.69
C ASN A 176 20.31 -13.19 -10.40
N GLN A 177 21.62 -13.39 -10.46
CA GLN A 177 22.50 -13.19 -9.30
C GLN A 177 22.51 -11.73 -8.81
N HIS A 178 22.54 -10.75 -9.73
CA HIS A 178 22.51 -9.34 -9.39
C HIS A 178 21.20 -8.93 -8.71
N ALA A 179 20.07 -9.42 -9.21
CA ALA A 179 18.75 -9.19 -8.62
C ALA A 179 18.65 -9.80 -7.22
N SER A 180 19.21 -11.00 -7.02
CA SER A 180 19.24 -11.67 -5.71
C SER A 180 20.05 -10.86 -4.68
N GLN A 181 21.26 -10.43 -5.05
CA GLN A 181 22.11 -9.60 -4.19
C GLN A 181 21.43 -8.27 -3.86
N PHE A 182 20.87 -7.61 -4.87
CA PHE A 182 20.15 -6.36 -4.70
C PHE A 182 18.93 -6.50 -3.79
N LEU A 183 18.17 -7.59 -3.92
CA LEU A 183 17.04 -7.88 -3.06
C LEU A 183 17.48 -8.11 -1.61
N LEU A 184 18.50 -8.91 -1.36
CA LEU A 184 19.04 -9.10 0.00
C LEU A 184 19.39 -7.74 0.64
N ASP A 185 20.07 -6.90 -0.12
CA ASP A 185 20.46 -5.55 0.25
C ASP A 185 19.28 -4.62 0.60
N VAL A 186 18.17 -4.72 -0.14
CA VAL A 186 16.93 -4.00 0.15
C VAL A 186 16.26 -4.57 1.40
N ILE A 187 16.17 -5.90 1.50
CA ILE A 187 15.54 -6.60 2.62
C ILE A 187 16.25 -6.27 3.93
N ASP A 188 17.59 -6.32 3.95
CA ASP A 188 18.43 -5.97 5.11
C ASP A 188 18.14 -4.56 5.63
N ARG A 189 18.02 -3.58 4.72
CA ARG A 189 17.67 -2.20 5.10
C ARG A 189 16.26 -2.15 5.67
N ARG A 190 15.32 -2.84 5.03
CA ARG A 190 13.91 -2.81 5.40
C ARG A 190 13.65 -3.45 6.75
N MET A 191 14.39 -4.48 7.16
CA MET A 191 14.23 -5.09 8.49
C MET A 191 14.29 -4.07 9.66
N ARG A 192 14.88 -2.89 9.44
CA ARG A 192 14.96 -1.82 10.45
C ARG A 192 14.03 -0.64 10.17
N THR A 193 13.46 -0.53 8.96
CA THR A 193 12.75 0.68 8.50
C THR A 193 11.34 0.43 7.98
N GLY A 194 10.94 -0.83 7.77
CA GLY A 194 9.62 -1.18 7.27
C GLY A 194 9.42 -2.68 7.10
N SER A 195 8.40 -3.04 6.34
CA SER A 195 7.97 -4.44 6.19
C SER A 195 7.81 -4.85 4.74
N LEU A 196 7.81 -6.16 4.50
CA LEU A 196 7.47 -6.76 3.23
C LEU A 196 6.09 -7.40 3.29
N LEU A 197 5.32 -7.23 2.23
CA LEU A 197 4.18 -8.08 1.94
C LEU A 197 4.49 -8.84 0.67
N ILE A 198 4.55 -10.17 0.76
CA ILE A 198 4.88 -11.02 -0.38
C ILE A 198 3.66 -11.85 -0.73
N THR A 199 3.33 -11.92 -2.02
CA THR A 199 2.38 -12.92 -2.50
C THR A 199 3.09 -14.00 -3.29
N THR A 200 2.64 -15.25 -3.17
CA THR A 200 3.22 -16.37 -3.92
C THR A 200 2.23 -17.51 -4.10
N GLN A 201 2.44 -18.34 -5.12
CA GLN A 201 1.76 -19.62 -5.27
C GLN A 201 2.52 -20.80 -4.65
N TYR A 202 3.80 -20.60 -4.32
CA TYR A 202 4.69 -21.66 -3.87
C TYR A 202 4.80 -21.67 -2.34
N PRO A 203 4.85 -22.84 -1.70
CA PRO A 203 5.17 -22.92 -0.28
C PRO A 203 6.62 -22.49 0.00
N THR A 204 6.86 -21.97 1.21
CA THR A 204 8.13 -21.30 1.58
C THR A 204 9.35 -22.22 1.51
N ASP A 205 9.18 -23.53 1.64
CA ASP A 205 10.23 -24.54 1.52
C ASP A 205 10.77 -24.67 0.09
N GLN A 206 10.00 -24.26 -0.93
CA GLN A 206 10.42 -24.27 -2.33
C GLN A 206 11.13 -22.98 -2.75
N TRP A 207 11.10 -21.93 -1.93
CA TRP A 207 11.64 -20.63 -2.31
C TRP A 207 13.15 -20.62 -2.49
N HIS A 208 13.86 -21.56 -1.85
CA HIS A 208 15.30 -21.69 -2.02
C HIS A 208 15.66 -21.92 -3.51
N GLY A 209 14.80 -22.61 -4.26
CA GLY A 209 14.98 -22.85 -5.69
C GLY A 209 14.76 -21.63 -6.59
N PHE A 210 14.27 -20.49 -6.05
CA PHE A 210 14.09 -19.27 -6.84
C PHE A 210 15.40 -18.52 -7.06
N PHE A 211 16.38 -18.74 -6.19
CA PHE A 211 17.63 -18.00 -6.17
C PHE A 211 18.73 -18.84 -6.83
N PRO A 212 19.60 -18.24 -7.66
CA PRO A 212 20.71 -18.95 -8.30
C PRO A 212 21.84 -19.30 -7.32
N ASP A 213 21.98 -18.54 -6.22
CA ASP A 213 23.00 -18.75 -5.19
C ASP A 213 22.33 -19.24 -3.89
N PRO A 214 22.61 -20.47 -3.43
CA PRO A 214 22.09 -21.01 -2.17
C PRO A 214 22.37 -20.14 -0.95
N THR A 215 23.54 -19.51 -0.88
CA THR A 215 23.94 -18.69 0.26
C THR A 215 23.08 -17.44 0.36
N LEU A 216 22.76 -16.83 -0.78
CA LEU A 216 21.84 -15.69 -0.84
C LEU A 216 20.41 -16.13 -0.54
N ALA A 217 20.02 -17.32 -1.01
CA ALA A 217 18.71 -17.89 -0.72
C ALA A 217 18.49 -18.02 0.79
N ASP A 218 19.43 -18.66 1.49
CA ASP A 218 19.38 -18.83 2.94
C ASP A 218 19.31 -17.49 3.67
N ALA A 219 20.16 -16.54 3.28
CA ALA A 219 20.20 -15.21 3.90
C ALA A 219 18.86 -14.45 3.72
N ILE A 220 18.26 -14.51 2.53
CA ILE A 220 16.98 -13.85 2.24
C ILE A 220 15.84 -14.54 2.98
N LEU A 221 15.76 -15.87 2.93
CA LEU A 221 14.69 -16.63 3.56
C LEU A 221 14.72 -16.48 5.07
N ASP A 222 15.90 -16.48 5.68
CA ASP A 222 16.06 -16.25 7.12
C ASP A 222 15.36 -14.95 7.55
N ARG A 223 15.65 -13.87 6.82
CA ARG A 223 15.14 -12.52 7.13
C ARG A 223 13.66 -12.34 6.80
N VAL A 224 13.21 -12.91 5.69
CA VAL A 224 11.85 -12.72 5.19
C VAL A 224 10.87 -13.61 5.93
N VAL A 225 11.23 -14.88 6.12
CA VAL A 225 10.31 -15.94 6.53
C VAL A 225 10.23 -16.07 8.06
N HIS A 226 11.33 -15.93 8.81
CA HIS A 226 11.30 -16.14 10.27
C HIS A 226 10.39 -15.15 11.00
N GLN A 227 10.35 -13.88 10.57
CA GLN A 227 9.51 -12.85 11.18
C GLN A 227 8.29 -12.52 10.32
N SER A 228 7.63 -13.54 9.76
CA SER A 228 6.46 -13.36 8.90
C SER A 228 5.16 -13.90 9.53
N HIS A 229 4.11 -13.10 9.38
CA HIS A 229 2.73 -13.60 9.42
C HIS A 229 2.43 -14.34 8.13
N ARG A 230 1.57 -15.36 8.20
CA ARG A 230 1.18 -16.16 7.03
C ARG A 230 -0.33 -16.21 6.87
N LEU A 231 -0.78 -15.94 5.65
CA LEU A 231 -2.16 -16.11 5.21
C LEU A 231 -2.18 -17.12 4.06
N SER A 232 -2.88 -18.24 4.26
CA SER A 232 -3.01 -19.29 3.25
C SER A 232 -4.41 -19.27 2.64
N LEU A 233 -4.52 -18.72 1.43
CA LEU A 233 -5.74 -18.67 0.65
C LEU A 233 -5.99 -19.98 -0.07
N LYS A 234 -7.23 -20.46 0.04
CA LYS A 234 -7.75 -21.66 -0.63
C LYS A 234 -8.96 -21.31 -1.50
N GLY A 235 -9.50 -22.32 -2.18
CA GLY A 235 -10.74 -22.23 -2.93
C GLY A 235 -10.55 -21.98 -4.42
N GLU A 236 -11.67 -21.75 -5.11
CA GLU A 236 -11.69 -21.52 -6.55
C GLU A 236 -11.19 -20.13 -6.95
N SER A 237 -10.86 -19.98 -8.24
CA SER A 237 -10.48 -18.68 -8.81
C SER A 237 -11.62 -17.66 -8.68
N MET A 238 -11.33 -16.56 -7.99
CA MET A 238 -12.22 -15.41 -7.87
C MET A 238 -12.47 -14.74 -9.21
N ARG A 239 -11.49 -14.77 -10.13
CA ARG A 239 -11.68 -14.26 -11.51
C ARG A 239 -12.81 -15.00 -12.23
N LYS A 240 -12.86 -16.34 -12.12
CA LYS A 240 -13.94 -17.16 -12.69
C LYS A 240 -15.29 -16.84 -12.04
N THR A 241 -15.30 -16.67 -10.72
CA THR A 241 -16.51 -16.33 -9.95
C THR A 241 -17.08 -14.98 -10.39
N MET A 242 -16.24 -13.95 -10.50
CA MET A 242 -16.65 -12.61 -10.92
C MET A 242 -17.13 -12.57 -12.37
N ALA A 243 -16.46 -13.31 -13.27
CA ALA A 243 -16.90 -13.45 -14.66
C ALA A 243 -18.30 -14.07 -14.76
N ARG A 244 -18.56 -15.15 -13.99
CA ARG A 244 -19.90 -15.77 -13.92
C ARG A 244 -20.98 -14.82 -13.40
N LYS A 245 -20.69 -14.08 -12.31
CA LYS A 245 -21.63 -13.07 -11.78
C LYS A 245 -21.98 -12.01 -12.82
N LYS A 246 -20.97 -11.50 -13.54
CA LYS A 246 -21.17 -10.45 -14.58
C LYS A 246 -22.06 -10.94 -15.73
N MET A 247 -21.87 -12.18 -16.18
CA MET A 247 -22.68 -12.79 -17.25
C MET A 247 -24.12 -13.10 -16.83
N GLN A 248 -24.40 -13.29 -15.53
CA GLN A 248 -25.75 -13.55 -15.01
C GLN A 248 -26.53 -12.26 -14.73
N SER A 249 -25.84 -11.14 -14.59
CA SER A 249 -26.42 -9.80 -14.39
C SER A 249 -26.60 -9.00 -15.69
N SER A 250 -26.22 -9.57 -16.84
CA SER A 250 -26.43 -9.01 -18.19
C SER A 250 -27.57 -9.74 -18.87
#